data_AF-A0A914UY04-F1
#
_entry.id   AF-A0A914UY04-F1
#
_cell.length_a   1.000
_cell.length_b   1.000
_cell.length_c   1.000
_cell.angle_alpha   90.00
_cell.angle_beta   90.00
_cell.angle_gamma   90.00
#
_symmetry.space_group_name_H-M   'P 1'
#
loop_
_entity.id
_entity.type
_entity.pdbx_description
1 polymer ?
#
loop_
_entity_poly.entity_id
_entity_poly.type
_entity_poly.pdbx_seq_one_letter_code
_entity_poly.pdbx_strand_id
1 'polypeptide(L)'
;MFPNGTLSIQTASRGDDGAYTCHVVTEGGDAAATIFLSVMELPKASVHPQTLYFVEGGSFNISCYVTGDPQPEPQWFFNGRRLRPEESGKFYITYKYDLIVRGASIEDAGRYECRATSSGGVASDYADVQVAVKPEVVVTRDRQMIGRGDRVVLECLVTAGFPTPTMTWYRGGREINAFRYISVEGGRLTIQGAQDNDAGTYTCVADNIAGRAQGQLIVDVGSIPSIVPSPETVRLNIERTATLPCRATGHPAPEISWQKNGVPIVPGE
;
A
#
# COMPACT_ATOMS: atom_id res chain seq x y z
N MET A 1 10.14 -64.12 12.14
CA MET A 1 9.74 -64.96 10.99
C MET A 1 9.02 -64.04 10.01
N PHE A 2 9.56 -63.87 8.80
CA PHE A 2 8.95 -63.00 7.78
C PHE A 2 7.73 -63.73 7.19
N PRO A 3 6.49 -63.24 7.36
CA PRO A 3 5.32 -63.90 6.81
C PRO A 3 5.48 -63.99 5.29
N ASN A 4 5.40 -65.20 4.73
CA ASN A 4 5.65 -65.49 3.31
C ASN A 4 7.02 -64.98 2.77
N GLY A 5 8.01 -64.79 3.64
CA GLY A 5 9.33 -64.28 3.24
C GLY A 5 9.40 -62.77 2.99
N THR A 6 8.37 -61.99 3.33
CA THR A 6 8.34 -60.53 3.07
C THR A 6 8.87 -59.70 4.26
N LEU A 7 9.77 -58.76 4.00
CA LEU A 7 10.16 -57.68 4.91
C LEU A 7 9.28 -56.45 4.66
N SER A 8 8.70 -55.87 5.71
CA SER A 8 7.88 -54.66 5.63
C SER A 8 8.42 -53.58 6.55
N ILE A 9 8.68 -52.39 5.98
CA ILE A 9 9.08 -51.18 6.70
C ILE A 9 7.86 -50.27 6.75
N GLN A 10 7.27 -50.08 7.93
CA GLN A 10 6.00 -49.34 8.05
C GLN A 10 6.16 -47.83 7.88
N THR A 11 7.32 -47.28 8.23
CA THR A 11 7.64 -45.85 8.07
C THR A 11 9.09 -45.75 7.68
N ALA A 12 9.35 -45.63 6.38
CA ALA A 12 10.69 -45.46 5.88
C ALA A 12 11.27 -44.12 6.33
N SER A 13 12.52 -44.17 6.76
CA SER A 13 13.35 -43.05 7.15
C SER A 13 14.61 -43.03 6.29
N ARG A 14 15.38 -41.95 6.34
CA ARG A 14 16.69 -41.90 5.65
C ARG A 14 17.61 -43.06 6.05
N GLY A 15 17.45 -43.61 7.26
CA GLY A 15 18.25 -44.74 7.74
C GLY A 15 17.92 -46.09 7.09
N ASP A 16 16.81 -46.18 6.36
CA ASP A 16 16.40 -47.40 5.65
C ASP A 16 16.96 -47.45 4.21
N ASP A 17 17.66 -46.41 3.75
CA ASP A 17 18.31 -46.43 2.45
C ASP A 17 19.47 -47.45 2.44
N GLY A 18 19.47 -48.35 1.47
CA GLY A 18 20.53 -49.34 1.34
C GLY A 18 20.15 -50.66 0.67
N ALA A 19 21.10 -51.59 0.71
CA ALA A 19 20.96 -52.91 0.10
C ALA A 19 20.43 -53.92 1.12
N TYR A 20 19.32 -54.57 0.79
CA TYR A 20 18.69 -55.64 1.57
C TYR A 20 18.89 -56.97 0.85
N THR A 21 19.53 -57.94 1.51
CA THR A 21 19.77 -59.27 0.94
C THR A 21 18.80 -60.29 1.57
N CYS A 22 17.96 -60.90 0.74
CA CYS A 22 17.15 -62.06 1.11
C CYS A 22 17.98 -63.32 0.92
N HIS A 23 18.15 -64.12 1.99
CA HIS A 23 18.92 -65.37 1.98
C HIS A 23 17.99 -66.54 2.29
N VAL A 24 18.01 -67.57 1.43
CA VAL A 24 17.17 -68.77 1.54
C VAL A 24 18.08 -69.98 1.65
N VAL A 25 17.83 -70.85 2.63
CA VAL A 25 18.63 -72.07 2.87
C VAL A 25 17.72 -73.28 2.96
N THR A 26 18.15 -74.36 2.33
CA THR A 26 17.55 -75.69 2.42
C THR A 26 18.63 -76.73 2.76
N GLU A 27 18.25 -77.97 3.03
CA GLU A 27 19.23 -79.07 3.20
C GLU A 27 20.08 -79.33 1.94
N GLY A 28 19.59 -78.93 0.76
CA GLY A 28 20.29 -79.10 -0.52
C GLY A 28 21.16 -77.92 -0.96
N GLY A 29 21.17 -76.80 -0.23
CA GLY A 29 21.96 -75.60 -0.56
C GLY A 29 21.30 -74.27 -0.20
N ASP A 30 21.97 -73.18 -0.55
CA ASP A 30 21.58 -71.79 -0.30
C ASP A 30 21.45 -70.94 -1.58
N ALA A 31 20.66 -69.87 -1.51
CA ALA A 31 20.52 -68.87 -2.54
C ALA A 31 20.27 -67.49 -1.93
N ALA A 32 20.70 -66.42 -2.61
CA ALA A 32 20.50 -65.05 -2.15
C ALA A 32 20.12 -64.11 -3.28
N ALA A 33 19.35 -63.06 -2.95
CA ALA A 33 19.02 -61.95 -3.85
C ALA A 33 19.12 -60.61 -3.11
N THR A 34 19.72 -59.61 -3.73
CA THR A 34 19.87 -58.25 -3.16
C THR A 34 18.89 -57.27 -3.81
N ILE A 35 18.22 -56.46 -2.99
CA ILE A 35 17.28 -55.41 -3.38
C ILE A 35 17.81 -54.08 -2.83
N PHE A 36 17.85 -53.03 -3.64
CA PHE A 36 18.22 -51.69 -3.19
C PHE A 36 16.96 -50.88 -2.88
N LEU A 37 16.83 -50.44 -1.63
CA LEU A 37 15.83 -49.46 -1.22
C LEU A 37 16.47 -48.07 -1.31
N SER A 38 15.87 -47.18 -2.10
CA SER A 38 16.25 -45.77 -2.14
C SER A 38 15.14 -44.93 -1.50
N VAL A 39 15.49 -44.17 -0.46
CA VAL A 39 14.55 -43.32 0.27
C VAL A 39 14.73 -41.86 -0.18
N MET A 40 13.69 -41.31 -0.82
CA MET A 40 13.71 -39.95 -1.37
C MET A 40 13.05 -38.94 -0.42
N GLU A 41 13.49 -37.68 -0.51
CA GLU A 41 12.85 -36.54 0.13
C GLU A 41 11.97 -35.77 -0.88
N LEU A 42 10.72 -35.52 -0.50
CA LEU A 42 9.79 -34.73 -1.30
C LEU A 42 10.36 -33.33 -1.56
N PRO A 43 10.21 -32.80 -2.80
CA PRO A 43 10.56 -31.42 -3.08
C PRO A 43 9.80 -30.44 -2.18
N LYS A 44 10.43 -29.31 -1.91
CA LYS A 44 9.82 -28.12 -1.31
C LYS A 44 10.18 -26.92 -2.17
N ALA A 45 9.21 -26.05 -2.40
CA ALA A 45 9.39 -24.79 -3.10
C ALA A 45 8.87 -23.66 -2.21
N SER A 46 9.59 -22.54 -2.18
CA SER A 46 9.22 -21.33 -1.43
C SER A 46 9.48 -20.11 -2.30
N VAL A 47 8.45 -19.31 -2.55
CA VAL A 47 8.49 -18.14 -3.41
C VAL A 47 8.41 -16.86 -2.59
N HIS A 48 9.32 -15.91 -2.87
CA HIS A 48 9.36 -14.63 -2.18
C HIS A 48 9.59 -13.44 -3.13
N PRO A 49 8.83 -12.34 -2.98
CA PRO A 49 7.67 -12.18 -2.09
C PRO A 49 6.41 -12.88 -2.64
N GLN A 50 5.46 -13.24 -1.77
CA GLN A 50 4.18 -13.85 -2.19
C GLN A 50 3.22 -12.84 -2.86
N THR A 51 3.39 -11.55 -2.57
CA THR A 51 2.68 -10.47 -3.25
C THR A 51 3.70 -9.43 -3.66
N LEU A 52 3.65 -9.04 -4.93
CA LEU A 52 4.55 -8.04 -5.49
C LEU A 52 3.75 -7.01 -6.27
N TYR A 53 4.17 -5.75 -6.16
CA TYR A 53 3.63 -4.65 -6.93
C TYR A 53 4.73 -4.08 -7.81
N PHE A 54 4.41 -3.73 -9.06
CA PHE A 54 5.38 -3.12 -9.96
C PHE A 54 4.82 -1.87 -10.63
N VAL A 55 5.69 -0.95 -10.99
CA VAL A 55 5.35 0.23 -11.81
C VAL A 55 5.59 -0.13 -13.27
N GLU A 56 4.66 0.24 -14.15
CA GLU A 56 4.77 0.01 -15.59
C GLU A 56 6.09 0.57 -16.15
N GLY A 57 6.73 -0.19 -17.06
CA GLY A 57 8.07 0.05 -17.58
C GLY A 57 9.21 -0.36 -16.64
N GLY A 58 8.90 -0.64 -15.36
CA GLY A 58 9.86 -1.08 -14.35
C GLY A 58 10.36 -2.52 -14.55
N SER A 59 11.15 -2.99 -13.59
CA SER A 59 11.56 -4.41 -13.50
C SER A 59 11.27 -4.92 -12.11
N PHE A 60 10.92 -6.21 -12.00
CA PHE A 60 10.73 -6.87 -10.71
C PHE A 60 11.41 -8.23 -10.69
N ASN A 61 11.67 -8.72 -9.48
CA ASN A 61 12.32 -10.00 -9.21
C ASN A 61 11.47 -10.83 -8.26
N ILE A 62 11.36 -12.13 -8.54
CA ILE A 62 10.70 -13.11 -7.69
C ILE A 62 11.69 -14.23 -7.40
N SER A 63 12.01 -14.44 -6.14
CA SER A 63 12.92 -15.50 -5.72
C SER A 63 12.20 -16.83 -5.55
N CYS A 64 12.83 -17.92 -5.96
CA CYS A 64 12.36 -19.28 -5.72
C CYS A 64 13.45 -20.12 -5.04
N TYR A 65 13.16 -20.60 -3.85
CA TYR A 65 14.03 -21.48 -3.08
C TYR A 65 13.48 -22.90 -3.15
N VAL A 66 14.32 -23.85 -3.58
CA VAL A 66 13.94 -25.26 -3.71
C VAL A 66 14.87 -26.18 -2.94
N THR A 67 14.29 -27.17 -2.27
CA THR A 67 15.02 -28.25 -1.59
C THR A 67 14.35 -29.59 -1.88
N GLY A 68 15.07 -30.69 -1.72
CA GLY A 68 14.58 -32.05 -1.98
C GLY A 68 15.73 -32.96 -2.39
N ASP A 69 15.52 -34.27 -2.27
CA ASP A 69 16.49 -35.28 -2.67
C ASP A 69 15.77 -36.44 -3.37
N PRO A 70 15.99 -36.67 -4.68
CA PRO A 70 16.95 -36.01 -5.55
C PRO A 70 16.67 -34.52 -5.76
N GLN A 71 17.73 -33.75 -6.02
CA GLN A 71 17.68 -32.29 -6.22
C GLN A 71 16.61 -31.95 -7.28
N PRO A 72 15.56 -31.19 -6.91
CA PRO A 72 14.50 -30.85 -7.84
C PRO A 72 14.91 -29.77 -8.83
N GLU A 73 14.36 -29.83 -10.05
CA GLU A 73 14.53 -28.82 -11.09
C GLU A 73 13.34 -27.85 -11.08
N PRO A 74 13.55 -26.56 -10.75
CA PRO A 74 12.48 -25.55 -10.77
C PRO A 74 12.22 -25.00 -12.16
N GLN A 75 10.94 -24.78 -12.46
CA GLN A 75 10.46 -24.15 -13.68
C GLN A 75 9.41 -23.10 -13.33
N TRP A 76 9.49 -21.95 -13.99
CA TRP A 76 8.52 -20.87 -13.80
C TRP A 76 7.33 -20.99 -14.74
N PHE A 77 6.15 -20.68 -14.21
CA PHE A 77 4.89 -20.62 -14.94
C PHE A 77 4.23 -19.27 -14.69
N PHE A 78 3.66 -18.66 -15.73
CA PHE A 78 2.85 -17.45 -15.64
C PHE A 78 1.42 -17.79 -16.05
N ASN A 79 0.47 -17.57 -15.14
CA ASN A 79 -0.96 -17.91 -15.34
C ASN A 79 -1.16 -19.35 -15.86
N GLY A 80 -0.40 -20.30 -15.28
CA GLY A 80 -0.44 -21.73 -15.63
C GLY A 80 0.33 -22.12 -16.90
N ARG A 81 0.93 -21.18 -17.63
CA ARG A 81 1.74 -21.46 -18.82
C ARG A 81 3.23 -21.40 -18.47
N ARG A 82 3.98 -22.42 -18.87
CA ARG A 82 5.43 -22.47 -18.64
C ARG A 82 6.11 -21.29 -19.34
N LEU A 83 6.89 -20.52 -18.58
CA LEU A 83 7.73 -19.48 -19.14
C LEU A 83 8.93 -20.09 -19.86
N ARG A 84 9.28 -19.49 -21.00
CA ARG A 84 10.45 -19.85 -21.79
C ARG A 84 11.31 -18.60 -21.99
N PRO A 85 12.23 -18.30 -21.06
CA PRO A 85 13.08 -17.10 -21.12
C PRO A 85 13.89 -17.00 -22.41
N GLU A 86 14.27 -18.14 -22.99
CA GLU A 86 15.01 -18.20 -24.26
C GLU A 86 14.23 -17.62 -25.44
N GLU A 87 12.89 -17.67 -25.39
CA GLU A 87 12.01 -17.17 -26.45
C GLU A 87 11.67 -15.68 -26.28
N SER A 88 12.04 -15.07 -25.14
CA SER A 88 11.66 -13.72 -24.78
C SER A 88 12.77 -12.98 -24.07
N GLY A 89 13.26 -11.87 -24.65
CA GLY A 89 14.22 -10.97 -23.98
C GLY A 89 13.68 -10.28 -22.71
N LYS A 90 12.42 -10.52 -22.34
CA LYS A 90 11.72 -9.93 -21.19
C LYS A 90 11.98 -10.67 -19.88
N PHE A 91 12.09 -12.00 -19.96
CA PHE A 91 12.23 -12.88 -18.80
C PHE A 91 13.66 -13.35 -18.67
N TYR A 92 14.18 -13.36 -17.44
CA TYR A 92 15.52 -13.87 -17.15
C TYR A 92 15.49 -14.70 -15.86
N ILE A 93 15.98 -15.93 -15.92
CA ILE A 93 16.09 -16.81 -14.75
C ILE A 93 17.56 -16.86 -14.33
N THR A 94 17.83 -16.55 -13.05
CA THR A 94 19.20 -16.58 -12.50
C THR A 94 19.66 -18.00 -12.22
N TYR A 95 20.95 -18.20 -11.94
CA TYR A 95 21.48 -19.50 -11.49
C TYR A 95 20.90 -19.95 -10.13
N LYS A 96 20.30 -19.04 -9.36
CA LYS A 96 19.56 -19.33 -8.12
C LYS A 96 18.07 -19.55 -8.35
N TYR A 97 17.65 -19.59 -9.61
CA TYR A 97 16.26 -19.76 -10.04
C TYR A 97 15.34 -18.57 -9.74
N ASP A 98 15.89 -17.40 -9.43
CA ASP A 98 15.09 -16.17 -9.32
C ASP A 98 14.60 -15.75 -10.72
N LEU A 99 13.34 -15.35 -10.84
CA LEU A 99 12.76 -14.81 -12.06
C LEU A 99 12.81 -13.29 -12.04
N ILE A 100 13.50 -12.71 -13.03
CA ILE A 100 13.52 -11.27 -13.29
C ILE A 100 12.67 -10.98 -14.53
N VAL A 101 11.72 -10.06 -14.37
CA VAL A 101 10.89 -9.52 -15.47
C VAL A 101 11.29 -8.07 -15.71
N ARG A 102 11.64 -7.73 -16.94
CA ARG A 102 12.08 -6.37 -17.34
C ARG A 102 11.05 -5.69 -18.22
N GLY A 103 10.96 -4.36 -18.13
CA GLY A 103 10.02 -3.58 -18.93
C GLY A 103 8.59 -4.05 -18.73
N ALA A 104 8.20 -4.22 -17.46
CA ALA A 104 6.94 -4.80 -17.09
C ALA A 104 5.76 -3.94 -17.58
N SER A 105 4.79 -4.55 -18.24
CA SER A 105 3.55 -3.93 -18.69
C SER A 105 2.37 -4.44 -17.88
N ILE A 106 1.19 -3.82 -18.06
CA ILE A 106 -0.04 -4.27 -17.39
C ILE A 106 -0.38 -5.76 -17.65
N GLU A 107 0.09 -6.32 -18.76
CA GLU A 107 -0.13 -7.71 -19.15
C GLU A 107 0.72 -8.72 -18.36
N ASP A 108 1.74 -8.24 -17.64
CA ASP A 108 2.56 -9.07 -16.75
C ASP A 108 1.97 -9.21 -15.34
N ALA A 109 0.85 -8.55 -15.07
CA ALA A 109 0.12 -8.79 -13.83
C ALA A 109 -0.54 -10.18 -13.87
N GLY A 110 -0.37 -10.93 -12.79
CA GLY A 110 -0.88 -12.28 -12.68
C GLY A 110 -0.09 -13.15 -11.71
N ARG A 111 -0.33 -14.46 -11.79
CA ARG A 111 0.30 -15.43 -10.90
C ARG A 111 1.56 -16.02 -11.53
N TYR A 112 2.68 -15.86 -10.83
CA TYR A 112 3.94 -16.50 -11.16
C TYR A 112 4.18 -17.67 -10.20
N GLU A 113 4.20 -18.88 -10.72
CA GLU A 113 4.37 -20.11 -9.96
C GLU A 113 5.76 -20.69 -10.25
N CYS A 114 6.54 -20.98 -9.20
CA CYS A 114 7.74 -21.78 -9.30
C CYS A 114 7.39 -23.22 -8.97
N ARG A 115 7.54 -24.12 -9.94
CA ARG A 115 7.25 -25.55 -9.80
C ARG A 115 8.54 -26.36 -9.83
N ALA A 116 8.83 -27.03 -8.72
CA ALA A 116 10.01 -27.87 -8.51
C ALA A 116 9.66 -29.35 -8.69
N THR A 117 10.34 -30.04 -9.60
CA THR A 117 10.07 -31.45 -9.94
C THR A 117 11.30 -32.32 -9.72
N SER A 118 11.16 -33.48 -9.07
CA SER A 118 12.17 -34.54 -9.00
C SER A 118 11.52 -35.92 -9.12
N SER A 119 12.30 -37.00 -9.09
CA SER A 119 11.74 -38.37 -9.02
C SER A 119 11.01 -38.65 -7.71
N GLY A 120 11.28 -37.87 -6.65
CA GLY A 120 10.59 -37.97 -5.38
C GLY A 120 9.20 -37.34 -5.39
N GLY A 121 8.93 -36.38 -6.29
CA GLY A 121 7.63 -35.74 -6.42
C GLY A 121 7.66 -34.36 -7.05
N VAL A 122 6.62 -33.57 -6.77
CA VAL A 122 6.46 -32.20 -7.26
C VAL A 122 6.03 -31.31 -6.11
N ALA A 123 6.59 -30.11 -6.03
CA ALA A 123 6.12 -29.03 -5.17
C ALA A 123 6.08 -27.71 -5.94
N SER A 124 5.25 -26.79 -5.48
CA SER A 124 5.12 -25.47 -6.10
C SER A 124 4.75 -24.44 -5.05
N ASP A 125 5.22 -23.21 -5.28
CA ASP A 125 4.76 -22.03 -4.57
C ASP A 125 4.65 -20.86 -5.57
N TYR A 126 3.98 -19.77 -5.19
CA TYR A 126 3.67 -18.70 -6.13
C TYR A 126 3.73 -17.30 -5.55
N ALA A 127 3.86 -16.32 -6.45
CA ALA A 127 3.69 -14.90 -6.19
C ALA A 127 2.53 -14.35 -7.02
N ASP A 128 1.66 -13.58 -6.39
CA ASP A 128 0.64 -12.77 -7.07
C ASP A 128 1.22 -11.38 -7.34
N VAL A 129 1.40 -11.06 -8.62
CA VAL A 129 2.02 -9.83 -9.10
C VAL A 129 0.95 -8.90 -9.64
N GLN A 130 0.95 -7.64 -9.20
CA GLN A 130 -0.07 -6.67 -9.56
C GLN A 130 0.54 -5.34 -10.00
N VAL A 131 -0.13 -4.64 -10.91
CA VAL A 131 0.27 -3.30 -11.34
C VAL A 131 0.03 -2.31 -10.22
N ALA A 132 1.03 -1.49 -9.90
CA ALA A 132 0.88 -0.37 -9.01
C ALA A 132 0.28 0.84 -9.74
N VAL A 133 -0.69 1.48 -9.11
CA VAL A 133 -1.40 2.67 -9.58
C VAL A 133 -0.97 3.84 -8.73
N LYS A 134 -0.51 4.92 -9.38
CA LYS A 134 -0.10 6.15 -8.69
C LYS A 134 -1.29 6.72 -7.89
N PRO A 135 -1.08 7.29 -6.70
CA PRO A 135 -2.15 7.86 -5.91
C PRO A 135 -2.77 9.09 -6.59
N GLU A 136 -4.04 9.32 -6.32
CA GLU A 136 -4.76 10.57 -6.60
C GLU A 136 -5.43 11.06 -5.32
N VAL A 137 -5.38 12.38 -5.09
CA VAL A 137 -5.88 13.01 -3.87
C VAL A 137 -6.77 14.19 -4.20
N VAL A 138 -7.90 14.28 -3.51
CA VAL A 138 -8.82 15.42 -3.54
C VAL A 138 -8.95 15.98 -2.12
N VAL A 139 -8.87 17.31 -1.99
CA VAL A 139 -9.15 18.01 -0.72
C VAL A 139 -10.62 18.38 -0.63
N THR A 140 -11.24 18.23 0.54
CA THR A 140 -12.68 18.53 0.70
C THR A 140 -12.97 20.03 0.74
N ARG A 141 -12.07 20.82 1.32
CA ARG A 141 -12.11 22.29 1.39
C ARG A 141 -10.69 22.83 1.31
N ASP A 142 -10.40 23.61 0.28
CA ASP A 142 -9.10 24.22 0.03
C ASP A 142 -8.75 25.36 0.99
N ARG A 143 -9.76 26.02 1.58
CA ARG A 143 -9.59 27.06 2.60
C ARG A 143 -10.64 26.99 3.71
N GLN A 144 -10.22 27.17 4.96
CA GLN A 144 -11.11 27.18 6.13
C GLN A 144 -10.77 28.33 7.08
N MET A 145 -11.79 29.10 7.48
CA MET A 145 -11.70 30.09 8.56
C MET A 145 -12.16 29.43 9.87
N ILE A 146 -11.29 29.39 10.87
CA ILE A 146 -11.55 28.72 12.15
C ILE A 146 -11.53 29.74 13.29
N GLY A 147 -12.52 29.67 14.17
CA GLY A 147 -12.58 30.46 15.40
C GLY A 147 -11.52 30.02 16.41
N ARG A 148 -10.94 30.97 17.15
CA ARG A 148 -10.03 30.63 18.26
C ARG A 148 -10.73 29.70 19.26
N GLY A 149 -10.06 28.60 19.62
CA GLY A 149 -10.60 27.59 20.52
C GLY A 149 -11.51 26.55 19.86
N ASP A 150 -11.88 26.73 18.58
CA ASP A 150 -12.67 25.74 17.85
C ASP A 150 -11.81 24.56 17.38
N ARG A 151 -12.47 23.49 16.93
CA ARG A 151 -11.82 22.30 16.37
C ARG A 151 -11.57 22.47 14.86
N VAL A 152 -10.33 22.29 14.43
CA VAL A 152 -9.96 22.20 13.01
C VAL A 152 -10.10 20.75 12.54
N VAL A 153 -10.68 20.55 11.35
CA VAL A 153 -10.72 19.25 10.68
C VAL A 153 -10.33 19.43 9.21
N LEU A 154 -9.20 18.83 8.84
CA LEU A 154 -8.69 18.83 7.47
C LEU A 154 -8.78 17.42 6.90
N GLU A 155 -9.27 17.30 5.67
CA GLU A 155 -9.51 16.02 5.02
C GLU A 155 -8.98 16.00 3.59
N CYS A 156 -8.22 14.95 3.30
CA CYS A 156 -7.74 14.55 2.00
C CYS A 156 -8.26 13.15 1.69
N LEU A 157 -8.98 13.05 0.58
CA LEU A 157 -9.57 11.81 0.11
C LEU A 157 -8.67 11.23 -0.98
N VAL A 158 -8.23 9.99 -0.78
CA VAL A 158 -7.53 9.22 -1.82
C VAL A 158 -8.59 8.65 -2.75
N THR A 159 -8.62 9.12 -4.00
CA THR A 159 -9.61 8.69 -5.01
C THR A 159 -9.11 7.53 -5.88
N ALA A 160 -7.80 7.40 -5.99
CA ALA A 160 -7.13 6.29 -6.65
C ALA A 160 -5.77 6.04 -6.00
N GLY A 161 -5.20 4.86 -6.23
CA GLY A 161 -3.89 4.49 -5.71
C GLY A 161 -3.87 3.04 -5.25
N PHE A 162 -2.94 2.26 -5.80
CA PHE A 162 -2.74 0.87 -5.45
C PHE A 162 -1.25 0.51 -5.48
N PRO A 163 -0.68 -0.16 -4.47
CA PRO A 163 -1.27 -0.49 -3.18
C PRO A 163 -1.80 0.74 -2.45
N THR A 164 -2.63 0.50 -1.41
CA THR A 164 -3.17 1.57 -0.57
C THR A 164 -2.05 2.52 -0.15
N PRO A 165 -2.10 3.80 -0.55
CA PRO A 165 -1.03 4.73 -0.26
C PRO A 165 -0.97 5.09 1.21
N THR A 166 0.24 5.35 1.69
CA THR A 166 0.48 5.91 3.01
C THR A 166 0.23 7.41 2.97
N MET A 167 -0.51 7.92 3.96
CA MET A 167 -0.84 9.34 4.07
C MET A 167 0.05 10.00 5.12
N THR A 168 0.64 11.14 4.75
CA THR A 168 1.47 11.97 5.64
C THR A 168 1.02 13.42 5.54
N TRP A 169 0.97 14.11 6.68
CA TRP A 169 0.61 15.52 6.75
C TRP A 169 1.84 16.40 7.00
N TYR A 170 1.84 17.59 6.39
CA TYR A 170 2.89 18.58 6.51
C TYR A 170 2.30 19.95 6.76
N ARG A 171 3.05 20.80 7.48
CA ARG A 171 2.75 22.22 7.64
C ARG A 171 4.03 23.03 7.47
N GLY A 172 4.02 23.98 6.55
CA GLY A 172 5.22 24.75 6.22
C GLY A 172 6.42 23.86 5.84
N GLY A 173 6.16 22.73 5.19
CA GLY A 173 7.18 21.75 4.79
C GLY A 173 7.66 20.78 5.88
N ARG A 174 7.18 20.90 7.13
CA ARG A 174 7.52 19.99 8.22
C ARG A 174 6.43 18.97 8.45
N GLU A 175 6.82 17.71 8.61
CA GLU A 175 5.89 16.61 8.89
C GLU A 175 5.18 16.83 10.23
N ILE A 176 3.87 16.56 10.24
CA ILE A 176 3.00 16.63 11.40
C ILE A 176 2.76 15.21 11.90
N ASN A 177 3.21 14.95 13.12
CA ASN A 177 2.88 13.72 13.84
C ASN A 177 1.77 14.00 14.86
N ALA A 178 1.03 12.96 15.24
CA ALA A 178 0.05 13.06 16.32
C ALA A 178 0.75 13.50 17.63
N PHE A 179 0.26 14.56 18.27
CA PHE A 179 0.83 15.10 19.49
C PHE A 179 -0.15 16.00 20.24
N ARG A 180 -0.34 15.74 21.55
CA ARG A 180 -1.21 16.51 22.46
C ARG A 180 -2.62 16.75 21.89
N TYR A 181 -2.84 17.91 21.27
CA TYR A 181 -4.12 18.36 20.72
C TYR A 181 -4.29 18.07 19.22
N ILE A 182 -3.29 17.43 18.59
CA ILE A 182 -3.28 17.05 17.17
C ILE A 182 -3.43 15.54 17.03
N SER A 183 -4.38 15.08 16.21
CA SER A 183 -4.50 13.67 15.77
C SER A 183 -4.41 13.54 14.25
N VAL A 184 -3.77 12.47 13.80
CA VAL A 184 -3.58 12.13 12.38
C VAL A 184 -4.11 10.72 12.15
N GLU A 185 -5.10 10.58 11.28
CA GLU A 185 -5.74 9.32 10.92
C GLU A 185 -5.80 9.22 9.39
N GLY A 186 -4.69 8.74 8.80
CA GLY A 186 -4.55 8.66 7.35
C GLY A 186 -4.79 10.02 6.66
N GLY A 187 -5.83 10.07 5.84
CA GLY A 187 -6.24 11.28 5.12
C GLY A 187 -6.92 12.35 5.97
N ARG A 188 -6.96 12.23 7.31
CA ARG A 188 -7.63 13.20 8.19
C ARG A 188 -6.68 13.74 9.27
N LEU A 189 -6.62 15.06 9.40
CA LEU A 189 -5.89 15.78 10.45
C LEU A 189 -6.90 16.56 11.31
N THR A 190 -6.85 16.38 12.62
CA THR A 190 -7.70 17.12 13.57
C THR A 190 -6.83 17.89 14.57
N ILE A 191 -7.17 19.15 14.81
CA ILE A 191 -6.51 20.02 15.80
C ILE A 191 -7.58 20.51 16.78
N GLN A 192 -7.41 20.25 18.07
CA GLN A 192 -8.33 20.70 19.11
C GLN A 192 -7.90 22.07 19.64
N GLY A 193 -8.83 23.02 19.72
CA GLY A 193 -8.57 24.32 20.33
C GLY A 193 -7.65 25.21 19.50
N ALA A 194 -8.09 25.60 18.31
CA ALA A 194 -7.29 26.35 17.33
C ALA A 194 -6.67 27.61 17.93
N GLN A 195 -5.38 27.81 17.66
CA GLN A 195 -4.59 28.98 18.03
C GLN A 195 -4.13 29.74 16.79
N ASP A 196 -3.74 31.01 16.94
CA ASP A 196 -3.27 31.82 15.81
C ASP A 196 -2.05 31.20 15.11
N ASN A 197 -1.21 30.51 15.89
CA ASN A 197 -0.07 29.76 15.38
C ASN A 197 -0.45 28.40 14.78
N ASP A 198 -1.74 28.08 14.60
CA ASP A 198 -2.24 26.95 13.79
C ASP A 198 -2.60 27.38 12.37
N ALA A 199 -2.65 28.69 12.09
CA ALA A 199 -2.90 29.21 10.75
C ALA A 199 -1.76 28.90 9.76
N GLY A 200 -2.09 28.68 8.50
CA GLY A 200 -1.13 28.48 7.42
C GLY A 200 -1.52 27.36 6.46
N THR A 201 -0.57 27.00 5.61
CA THR A 201 -0.76 25.95 4.59
C THR A 201 -0.41 24.58 5.16
N TYR A 202 -1.37 23.67 5.04
CA TYR A 202 -1.25 22.25 5.32
C TYR A 202 -1.21 21.49 4.00
N THR A 203 -0.31 20.52 3.91
CA THR A 203 -0.19 19.64 2.75
C THR A 203 -0.37 18.20 3.21
N CYS A 204 -1.32 17.48 2.62
CA CYS A 204 -1.38 16.03 2.74
C CYS A 204 -0.67 15.40 1.55
N VAL A 205 0.05 14.32 1.77
CA VAL A 205 0.78 13.58 0.74
C VAL A 205 0.35 12.12 0.82
N ALA A 206 -0.14 11.59 -0.29
CA ALA A 206 -0.36 10.17 -0.52
C ALA A 206 0.83 9.58 -1.26
N ASP A 207 1.46 8.54 -0.72
CA ASP A 207 2.65 7.90 -1.28
C ASP A 207 2.45 6.39 -1.41
N ASN A 208 2.76 5.85 -2.59
CA ASN A 208 2.99 4.42 -2.78
C ASN A 208 4.15 4.21 -3.77
N ILE A 209 4.45 2.95 -4.10
CA ILE A 209 5.58 2.64 -4.99
C ILE A 209 5.45 3.21 -6.41
N ALA A 210 4.23 3.53 -6.86
CA ALA A 210 3.99 4.15 -8.17
C ALA A 210 4.12 5.69 -8.13
N GLY A 211 4.25 6.27 -6.95
CA GLY A 211 4.62 7.67 -6.78
C GLY A 211 3.77 8.39 -5.73
N ARG A 212 3.76 9.73 -5.85
CA ARG A 212 3.13 10.64 -4.90
C ARG A 212 2.04 11.49 -5.54
N ALA A 213 1.01 11.77 -4.75
CA ALA A 213 0.07 12.86 -4.98
C ALA A 213 -0.07 13.70 -3.70
N GLN A 214 -0.43 14.97 -3.85
CA GLN A 214 -0.57 15.88 -2.73
C GLN A 214 -1.78 16.79 -2.88
N GLY A 215 -2.38 17.14 -1.75
CA GLY A 215 -3.42 18.14 -1.63
C GLY A 215 -2.99 19.26 -0.68
N GLN A 216 -3.36 20.49 -0.98
CA GLN A 216 -3.07 21.65 -0.13
C GLN A 216 -4.35 22.25 0.43
N LEU A 217 -4.31 22.62 1.71
CA LEU A 217 -5.40 23.27 2.43
C LEU A 217 -4.83 24.48 3.18
N ILE A 218 -5.59 25.56 3.21
CA ILE A 218 -5.24 26.80 3.91
C ILE A 218 -6.14 26.94 5.13
N VAL A 219 -5.54 27.10 6.31
CA VAL A 219 -6.26 27.39 7.54
C VAL A 219 -5.98 28.83 7.94
N ASP A 220 -7.03 29.61 8.09
CA ASP A 220 -6.99 30.91 8.75
C ASP A 220 -7.58 30.76 10.16
N VAL A 221 -6.90 31.28 11.17
CA VAL A 221 -7.39 31.29 12.55
C VAL A 221 -7.63 32.72 13.00
N GLY A 222 -8.77 32.96 13.64
CA GLY A 222 -9.17 34.29 14.03
C GLY A 222 -10.58 34.32 14.59
N SER A 223 -11.30 35.39 14.29
CA SER A 223 -12.71 35.55 14.68
C SER A 223 -13.52 35.88 13.45
N ILE A 224 -14.65 35.18 13.29
CA ILE A 224 -15.60 35.49 12.23
C ILE A 224 -16.08 36.95 12.35
N PRO A 225 -16.37 37.63 11.23
CA PRO A 225 -16.92 38.97 11.25
C PRO A 225 -18.23 39.03 12.06
N SER A 226 -18.31 40.00 12.97
CA SER A 226 -19.52 40.30 13.75
C SER A 226 -19.76 41.80 13.74
N ILE A 227 -21.01 42.21 13.53
CA ILE A 227 -21.41 43.61 13.65
C ILE A 227 -21.49 43.95 15.14
N VAL A 228 -20.80 45.03 15.54
CA VAL A 228 -20.98 45.61 16.88
C VAL A 228 -22.37 46.22 16.91
N PRO A 229 -23.17 45.99 17.98
CA PRO A 229 -24.52 46.52 18.07
C PRO A 229 -24.59 48.01 17.68
N SER A 230 -25.43 48.31 16.69
CA SER A 230 -25.67 49.65 16.15
C SER A 230 -27.18 49.93 16.16
N PRO A 231 -27.63 51.19 16.01
CA PRO A 231 -29.06 51.52 16.05
C PRO A 231 -29.79 50.86 14.88
N GLU A 232 -30.86 50.11 15.17
CA GLU A 232 -31.73 49.52 14.12
C GLU A 232 -32.39 50.60 13.25
N THR A 233 -32.62 51.79 13.80
CA THR A 233 -33.24 52.92 13.08
C THR A 233 -32.57 54.22 13.46
N VAL A 234 -32.15 54.99 12.45
CA VAL A 234 -31.67 56.37 12.60
C VAL A 234 -32.77 57.31 12.09
N ARG A 235 -33.26 58.22 12.94
CA ARG A 235 -34.30 59.23 12.60
C ARG A 235 -33.69 60.62 12.58
N LEU A 236 -33.94 61.38 11.53
CA LEU A 236 -33.41 62.74 11.35
C LEU A 236 -34.42 63.61 10.59
N ASN A 237 -34.36 64.91 10.84
CA ASN A 237 -35.13 65.91 10.09
C ASN A 237 -34.47 66.17 8.73
N ILE A 238 -35.27 66.69 7.79
CA ILE A 238 -34.80 67.13 6.47
C ILE A 238 -33.65 68.15 6.62
N GLU A 239 -32.73 68.17 5.64
CA GLU A 239 -31.54 69.04 5.60
C GLU A 239 -30.48 68.79 6.70
N ARG A 240 -30.65 67.74 7.52
CA ARG A 240 -29.60 67.27 8.43
C ARG A 240 -28.72 66.22 7.77
N THR A 241 -27.44 66.23 8.10
CA THR A 241 -26.49 65.17 7.71
C THR A 241 -26.83 63.87 8.45
N ALA A 242 -27.03 62.77 7.69
CA ALA A 242 -27.22 61.44 8.26
C ALA A 242 -25.86 60.77 8.52
N THR A 243 -25.73 60.07 9.65
CA THR A 243 -24.58 59.20 9.93
C THR A 243 -25.10 57.82 10.29
N LEU A 244 -24.74 56.81 9.49
CA LEU A 244 -25.10 55.41 9.71
C LEU A 244 -23.88 54.67 10.26
N PRO A 245 -23.79 54.42 11.57
CA PRO A 245 -22.62 53.74 12.12
C PRO A 245 -22.63 52.25 11.76
N CYS A 246 -21.57 51.79 11.10
CA CYS A 246 -21.28 50.37 10.94
C CYS A 246 -19.88 50.13 11.51
N ARG A 247 -19.84 49.44 12.66
CA ARG A 247 -18.60 48.96 13.27
C ARG A 247 -18.66 47.44 13.25
N ALA A 248 -17.62 46.81 12.73
CA ALA A 248 -17.50 45.36 12.72
C ALA A 248 -16.23 44.94 13.45
N THR A 249 -16.30 43.81 14.16
CA THR A 249 -15.16 43.10 14.72
C THR A 249 -14.91 41.85 13.88
N GLY A 250 -13.67 41.39 13.81
CA GLY A 250 -13.30 40.20 13.04
C GLY A 250 -11.79 40.18 12.82
N HIS A 251 -11.23 38.98 12.67
CA HIS A 251 -9.84 38.78 12.32
C HIS A 251 -9.74 37.69 11.24
N PRO A 252 -9.21 37.98 10.02
CA PRO A 252 -8.69 39.29 9.57
C PRO A 252 -9.72 40.43 9.64
N ALA A 253 -9.25 41.68 9.65
CA ALA A 253 -10.13 42.85 9.78
C ALA A 253 -11.18 42.82 8.65
N PRO A 254 -12.48 42.90 8.98
CA PRO A 254 -13.53 42.78 7.98
C PRO A 254 -13.55 44.00 7.05
N GLU A 255 -13.75 43.75 5.76
CA GLU A 255 -14.07 44.81 4.81
C GLU A 255 -15.55 45.22 4.96
N ILE A 256 -15.81 46.52 5.08
CA ILE A 256 -17.15 47.07 5.21
C ILE A 256 -17.55 47.70 3.87
N SER A 257 -18.67 47.24 3.31
CA SER A 257 -19.31 47.83 2.13
C SER A 257 -20.75 48.20 2.46
N TRP A 258 -21.29 49.17 1.71
CA TRP A 258 -22.66 49.66 1.88
C TRP A 258 -23.46 49.46 0.60
N GLN A 259 -24.76 49.20 0.77
CA GLN A 259 -25.72 49.16 -0.34
C GLN A 259 -27.03 49.86 0.07
N LYS A 260 -27.66 50.55 -0.88
CA LYS A 260 -29.00 51.13 -0.73
C LYS A 260 -29.94 50.46 -1.70
N ASN A 261 -31.00 49.81 -1.19
CA ASN A 261 -31.98 49.10 -2.02
C ASN A 261 -31.35 48.09 -3.01
N GLY A 262 -30.28 47.40 -2.58
CA GLY A 262 -29.55 46.44 -3.41
C GLY A 262 -28.52 47.04 -4.36
N VAL A 263 -28.36 48.36 -4.40
CA VAL A 263 -27.34 49.04 -5.22
C VAL A 263 -26.12 49.38 -4.36
N PRO A 264 -24.89 48.93 -4.73
CA PRO A 264 -23.66 49.27 -4.01
C PRO A 264 -23.41 50.78 -3.97
N ILE A 265 -22.92 51.28 -2.84
CA ILE A 265 -22.53 52.68 -2.65
C ILE A 265 -21.01 52.79 -2.79
N VAL A 266 -20.54 53.67 -3.66
CA VAL A 266 -19.10 53.94 -3.85
C VAL A 266 -18.69 55.11 -2.95
N PRO A 267 -17.53 55.05 -2.27
CA PRO A 267 -17.06 56.18 -1.44
C PRO A 267 -16.86 57.44 -2.29
N GLY A 268 -17.56 58.53 -1.94
CA GLY A 268 -17.42 59.83 -2.60
C GLY A 268 -18.67 60.35 -3.34
N GLU A 269 -19.76 59.58 -3.36
CA GLU A 269 -21.10 60.03 -3.80
C GLU A 269 -21.99 60.53 -2.65
#